data_AF-A0A520AR59-F1
#
_entry.id   AF-A0A520AR59-F1
#
_cell.length_a   1.000
_cell.length_b   1.000
_cell.length_c   1.000
_cell.angle_alpha   90.00
_cell.angle_beta   90.00
_cell.angle_gamma   90.00
#
_symmetry.space_group_name_H-M   'P 1'
#
loop_
_entity.id
_entity.type
_entity.pdbx_description
1 polymer ?
#
loop_
_entity_poly.entity_id
_entity_poly.type
_entity_poly.pdbx_seq_one_letter_code
_entity_poly.pdbx_strand_id
1 'polypeptide(L)'
;MIGIVAILAALIVTAFLSFGRFPRSEAWRATVTPLASIIGSGFLICGPLLAKEFGSAAILAMAALLAIAYAVGAVVRFNIVHVENIAPTLSLHDPMAWAMRAAQVMLAIAYAVSVAYYLKLLAEFTLKPLPVPAEWHGLVANIIVT
;
A
#
# COMPACT_ATOMS: atom_id res chain seq x y z
N MET A 1 14.73 -6.76 -27.33
CA MET A 1 13.38 -7.20 -27.71
C MET A 1 12.39 -7.07 -26.55
N ILE A 2 12.64 -7.67 -25.38
CA ILE A 2 11.73 -7.61 -24.22
C ILE A 2 11.42 -6.17 -23.77
N GLY A 3 12.44 -5.30 -23.66
CA GLY A 3 12.24 -3.90 -23.25
C GLY A 3 11.33 -3.10 -24.19
N ILE A 4 11.46 -3.32 -25.51
CA ILE A 4 10.60 -2.66 -26.52
C ILE A 4 9.15 -3.15 -26.38
N VAL A 5 8.95 -4.46 -26.19
CA VAL A 5 7.62 -5.04 -25.96
C VAL A 5 7.00 -4.49 -24.68
N ALA A 6 7.78 -4.37 -23.60
CA ALA A 6 7.31 -3.81 -22.33
C ALA A 6 6.89 -2.34 -22.46
N ILE A 7 7.69 -1.52 -23.15
CA ILE A 7 7.37 -0.11 -23.39
C ILE A 7 6.11 0.01 -24.25
N LEU A 8 6.00 -0.74 -25.34
CA LEU A 8 4.81 -0.74 -26.20
C LEU A 8 3.56 -1.19 -25.44
N ALA A 9 3.66 -2.26 -24.65
CA ALA A 9 2.56 -2.72 -23.81
C ALA A 9 2.14 -1.64 -22.79
N ALA A 10 3.11 -0.99 -22.12
CA ALA A 10 2.83 0.09 -21.17
C ALA A 10 2.13 1.28 -21.85
N LEU A 11 2.58 1.69 -23.05
CA LEU A 11 1.96 2.76 -23.82
C LEU A 11 0.53 2.40 -24.24
N ILE A 12 0.32 1.17 -24.74
CA ILE A 12 -1.01 0.69 -25.15
C ILE A 12 -1.97 0.67 -23.96
N VAL A 13 -1.55 0.09 -22.83
CA VAL A 13 -2.36 0.03 -21.61
C VAL A 13 -2.65 1.44 -21.08
N THR A 14 -1.65 2.32 -21.06
CA THR A 14 -1.83 3.71 -20.60
C THR A 14 -2.81 4.47 -21.50
N ALA A 15 -2.69 4.35 -22.82
CA ALA A 15 -3.61 4.96 -23.76
C ALA A 15 -5.04 4.40 -23.58
N PHE A 16 -5.17 3.07 -23.47
CA PHE A 16 -6.45 2.41 -23.24
C PHE A 16 -7.12 2.87 -21.94
N LEU A 17 -6.36 2.99 -20.84
CA LEU A 17 -6.88 3.48 -19.57
C LEU A 17 -7.11 5.00 -19.57
N SER A 18 -6.38 5.78 -20.35
CA SER A 18 -6.58 7.24 -20.40
C SER A 18 -7.80 7.64 -21.24
N PHE A 19 -8.05 6.91 -22.34
CA PHE A 19 -9.13 7.21 -23.28
C PHE A 19 -10.33 6.25 -23.16
N GLY A 20 -10.22 5.19 -22.35
CA GLY A 20 -11.26 4.20 -22.14
C GLY A 20 -12.40 4.69 -21.26
N ARG A 21 -13.60 4.11 -21.47
CA ARG A 21 -14.78 4.34 -20.61
C ARG A 21 -14.70 3.59 -19.28
N PHE A 22 -13.91 2.52 -19.23
CA PHE A 22 -13.77 1.62 -18.08
C PHE A 22 -13.28 2.31 -16.78
N PRO A 23 -12.23 3.16 -16.82
CA PRO A 23 -11.76 3.86 -15.63
C PRO A 23 -12.73 4.89 -15.05
N ARG A 24 -13.82 5.20 -15.76
CA ARG A 24 -14.87 6.12 -15.28
C ARG A 24 -15.90 5.42 -14.40
N SER A 25 -15.89 4.09 -14.33
CA SER A 25 -16.81 3.33 -13.47
C SER A 25 -16.52 3.59 -12.00
N GLU A 26 -17.57 3.61 -11.18
CA GLU A 26 -17.45 3.82 -9.73
C GLU A 26 -16.62 2.71 -9.08
N ALA A 27 -16.88 1.45 -9.47
CA ALA A 27 -16.12 0.30 -9.01
C ALA A 27 -14.62 0.45 -9.27
N TRP A 28 -14.22 0.84 -10.50
CA TRP A 28 -12.81 1.04 -10.81
C TRP A 28 -12.19 2.15 -9.96
N ARG A 29 -12.86 3.31 -9.85
CA ARG A 29 -12.37 4.44 -9.06
C ARG A 29 -12.22 4.10 -7.58
N ALA A 30 -13.13 3.28 -7.05
CA ALA A 30 -13.09 2.82 -5.66
C ALA A 30 -11.96 1.80 -5.42
N THR A 31 -11.60 0.97 -6.41
CA THR A 31 -10.62 -0.12 -6.22
C THR A 31 -9.21 0.21 -6.68
N VAL A 32 -9.02 1.05 -7.69
CA VAL A 32 -7.71 1.24 -8.35
C VAL A 32 -6.67 1.82 -7.39
N THR A 33 -7.04 2.84 -6.59
CA THR A 33 -6.11 3.48 -5.66
C THR A 33 -5.69 2.54 -4.52
N PRO A 34 -6.62 1.84 -3.83
CA PRO A 34 -6.23 0.82 -2.86
C PRO A 34 -5.37 -0.30 -3.45
N LEU A 35 -5.72 -0.82 -4.64
CA LEU A 35 -4.96 -1.91 -5.27
C LEU A 35 -3.54 -1.48 -5.65
N ALA A 36 -3.38 -0.26 -6.18
CA ALA A 36 -2.05 0.29 -6.46
C ALA A 36 -1.19 0.39 -5.20
N SER A 37 -1.80 0.80 -4.07
CA SER A 37 -1.13 0.88 -2.77
C SER A 37 -0.79 -0.50 -2.17
N ILE A 38 -1.57 -1.54 -2.46
CA ILE A 38 -1.26 -2.92 -1.99
C ILE A 38 -0.13 -3.53 -2.82
N ILE A 39 -0.19 -3.40 -4.15
CA ILE A 39 0.80 -4.00 -5.06
C ILE A 39 2.14 -3.29 -4.95
N GLY A 40 2.15 -1.95 -4.83
CA GLY A 40 3.37 -1.14 -4.77
C GLY A 40 4.39 -1.64 -3.74
N SER A 41 4.13 -1.46 -2.45
CA SER A 41 5.06 -1.91 -1.40
C SER A 41 4.89 -3.37 -1.02
N GLY A 42 3.65 -3.89 -1.01
CA GLY A 42 3.37 -5.25 -0.57
C GLY A 42 4.10 -6.28 -1.43
N PHE A 43 4.11 -6.13 -2.75
CA PHE A 43 4.80 -7.08 -3.62
C PHE A 43 6.33 -6.93 -3.55
N LEU A 44 6.83 -5.70 -3.62
CA LEU A 44 8.28 -5.44 -3.73
C LEU A 44 9.06 -5.85 -2.47
N ILE A 45 8.40 -5.93 -1.31
CA ILE A 45 9.05 -6.29 -0.05
C ILE A 45 8.51 -7.58 0.53
N CYS A 46 7.18 -7.72 0.66
CA CYS A 46 6.64 -8.89 1.36
C CYS A 46 6.98 -10.17 0.62
N GLY A 47 7.05 -10.14 -0.72
CA GLY A 47 7.50 -11.30 -1.51
C GLY A 47 8.90 -11.79 -1.11
N PRO A 48 9.96 -10.98 -1.31
CA PRO A 48 11.32 -11.35 -0.89
C PRO A 48 11.46 -11.64 0.61
N LEU A 49 10.78 -10.88 1.46
CA LEU A 49 10.82 -11.07 2.91
C LEU A 49 10.21 -12.41 3.32
N LEU A 50 9.03 -12.75 2.80
CA LEU A 50 8.38 -14.03 3.07
C LEU A 50 9.21 -15.19 2.52
N ALA A 51 9.78 -15.05 1.32
CA ALA A 51 10.66 -16.07 0.75
C ALA A 51 11.90 -16.29 1.61
N LYS A 52 12.48 -15.23 2.16
CA LYS A 52 13.66 -15.30 3.04
C LYS A 52 13.33 -15.94 4.39
N GLU A 53 12.24 -15.53 5.04
CA GLU A 53 11.92 -15.95 6.41
C GLU A 53 11.17 -17.30 6.46
N PHE A 54 10.35 -17.61 5.45
CA PHE A 54 9.50 -18.81 5.42
C PHE A 54 9.87 -19.80 4.31
N GLY A 55 10.77 -19.47 3.38
CA GLY A 55 11.21 -20.38 2.32
C GLY A 55 10.04 -20.92 1.49
N SER A 56 9.94 -22.26 1.41
CA SER A 56 8.84 -22.95 0.71
C SER A 56 7.47 -22.71 1.34
N ALA A 57 7.41 -22.36 2.63
CA ALA A 57 6.16 -22.05 3.33
C ALA A 57 5.67 -20.60 3.09
N ALA A 58 6.38 -19.80 2.28
CA ALA A 58 6.00 -18.41 1.97
C ALA A 58 4.56 -18.30 1.41
N ILE A 59 4.08 -19.28 0.66
CA ILE A 59 2.71 -19.32 0.15
C ILE A 59 1.69 -19.42 1.29
N LEU A 60 1.96 -20.26 2.30
CA LEU A 60 1.10 -20.41 3.47
C LEU A 60 1.12 -19.13 4.32
N ALA A 61 2.28 -18.52 4.50
CA ALA A 61 2.40 -17.24 5.20
C ALA A 61 1.64 -16.13 4.46
N MET A 62 1.71 -16.08 3.11
CA MET A 62 0.92 -15.15 2.30
C MET A 62 -0.58 -15.41 2.45
N ALA A 63 -1.02 -16.67 2.43
CA ALA A 63 -2.43 -17.02 2.64
C ALA A 63 -2.93 -16.56 4.01
N ALA A 64 -2.11 -16.71 5.06
CA ALA A 64 -2.43 -16.22 6.40
C ALA A 64 -2.55 -14.69 6.44
N LEU A 65 -1.61 -13.96 5.80
CA LEU A 65 -1.67 -12.51 5.69
C LEU A 65 -2.92 -12.04 4.95
N LEU A 66 -3.30 -12.73 3.86
CA LEU A 66 -4.53 -12.43 3.12
C LEU A 66 -5.79 -12.68 3.96
N ALA A 67 -5.81 -13.77 4.74
CA ALA A 67 -6.92 -14.05 5.65
C ALA A 67 -7.07 -12.97 6.73
N ILE A 68 -5.96 -12.52 7.32
CA ILE A 68 -5.94 -11.42 8.29
C ILE A 68 -6.42 -10.13 7.63
N ALA A 69 -5.91 -9.79 6.44
CA ALA A 69 -6.32 -8.60 5.70
C ALA A 69 -7.82 -8.63 5.36
N TYR A 70 -8.35 -9.79 4.99
CA TYR A 70 -9.78 -9.97 4.75
C TYR A 70 -10.62 -9.73 6.01
N ALA A 71 -10.19 -10.26 7.16
CA ALA A 71 -10.84 -10.05 8.45
C ALA A 71 -10.83 -8.57 8.87
N VAL A 72 -9.69 -7.89 8.72
CA VAL A 72 -9.60 -6.42 8.95
C VAL A 72 -10.56 -5.67 8.02
N GLY A 73 -10.61 -6.05 6.73
CA GLY A 73 -11.55 -5.47 5.78
C GLY A 73 -13.02 -5.68 6.17
N ALA A 74 -13.35 -6.79 6.82
CA ALA A 74 -14.70 -7.03 7.34
C ALA A 74 -15.05 -6.06 8.48
N VAL A 75 -14.11 -5.82 9.41
CA VAL A 75 -14.27 -4.83 10.49
C VAL A 75 -14.42 -3.42 9.93
N VAL A 76 -13.62 -3.04 8.94
CA VAL A 76 -13.73 -1.71 8.28
C VAL A 76 -15.10 -1.54 7.63
N ARG A 77 -15.59 -2.54 6.88
CA ARG A 77 -16.94 -2.50 6.28
C ARG A 77 -18.04 -2.38 7.35
N PHE A 78 -17.89 -3.11 8.46
CA PHE A 78 -18.82 -3.01 9.59
C PHE A 78 -18.83 -1.59 10.18
N ASN A 79 -17.67 -0.97 10.37
CA ASN A 79 -17.55 0.39 10.90
C ASN A 79 -18.14 1.44 9.97
N ILE A 80 -17.92 1.33 8.66
CA ILE A 80 -18.51 2.25 7.67
C ILE A 80 -20.05 2.21 7.75
N VAL A 81 -20.65 1.00 7.84
CA VAL A 81 -22.11 0.85 7.87
C VAL A 81 -22.73 1.27 9.20
N HIS A 82 -22.09 0.99 10.34
CA HIS A 82 -22.73 1.14 11.65
C HIS A 82 -22.17 2.29 12.49
N VAL A 83 -20.86 2.54 12.42
CA VAL A 83 -20.16 3.47 13.32
C VAL A 83 -20.10 4.88 12.72
N GLU A 84 -19.87 5.03 11.43
CA GLU A 84 -19.81 6.35 10.79
C GLU A 84 -21.15 7.09 10.84
N ASN A 85 -22.27 6.36 10.75
CA ASN A 85 -23.61 6.93 10.79
C ASN A 85 -23.97 7.55 12.16
N ILE A 86 -23.41 7.02 13.26
CA ILE A 86 -23.67 7.52 14.61
C ILE A 86 -22.65 8.58 15.04
N ALA A 87 -21.50 8.69 14.37
CA ALA A 87 -20.42 9.60 14.72
C ALA A 87 -20.85 11.07 14.93
N PRO A 88 -21.75 11.66 14.13
CA PRO A 88 -22.20 13.04 14.32
C PRO A 88 -23.05 13.26 15.59
N THR A 89 -23.64 12.19 16.14
CA THR A 89 -24.55 12.24 17.29
C THR A 89 -23.85 12.02 18.62
N LEU A 90 -22.59 11.61 18.61
CA LEU A 90 -21.84 11.30 19.82
C LEU A 90 -21.40 12.56 20.55
N SER A 91 -21.54 12.55 21.87
CA SER A 91 -21.05 13.62 22.73
C SER A 91 -19.52 13.56 22.87
N LEU A 92 -18.90 14.68 23.26
CA LEU A 92 -17.44 14.76 23.46
C LEU A 92 -16.90 13.82 24.55
N HIS A 93 -17.75 13.40 25.50
CA HIS A 93 -17.37 12.52 26.60
C HIS A 93 -17.74 11.05 26.34
N ASP A 94 -18.27 10.74 25.16
CA ASP A 94 -18.63 9.36 24.80
C ASP A 94 -17.37 8.50 24.61
N PRO A 95 -17.25 7.33 25.28
CA PRO A 95 -16.15 6.40 25.08
C PRO A 95 -15.93 6.01 23.61
N MET A 96 -16.99 5.89 22.82
CA MET A 96 -16.90 5.56 21.39
C MET A 96 -16.27 6.71 20.59
N ALA A 97 -16.58 7.96 20.93
CA ALA A 97 -15.95 9.12 20.30
C ALA A 97 -14.45 9.18 20.57
N TRP A 98 -14.01 8.81 21.78
CA TRP A 98 -12.59 8.69 22.11
C TRP A 98 -11.90 7.54 21.38
N ALA A 99 -12.54 6.38 21.27
CA ALA A 99 -12.01 5.24 20.52
C ALA A 99 -11.79 5.59 19.04
N MET A 100 -12.74 6.30 18.40
CA MET A 100 -12.58 6.77 17.01
C MET A 100 -11.43 7.76 16.85
N ARG A 101 -11.27 8.72 17.77
CA ARG A 101 -10.15 9.66 17.75
C ARG A 101 -8.81 8.95 17.89
N ALA A 102 -8.71 8.01 18.82
CA ALA A 102 -7.51 7.19 19.00
C ALA A 102 -7.19 6.37 17.75
N ALA A 103 -8.20 5.74 17.14
CA ALA A 103 -8.05 5.01 15.88
C ALA A 103 -7.59 5.93 14.73
N GLN A 104 -8.11 7.16 14.64
CA GLN A 104 -7.71 8.14 13.63
C GLN A 104 -6.26 8.60 13.82
N VAL A 105 -5.82 8.82 15.06
CA VAL A 105 -4.41 9.14 15.38
C VAL A 105 -3.50 7.96 15.02
N MET A 106 -3.89 6.73 15.40
CA MET A 106 -3.13 5.54 15.05
C MET A 106 -3.02 5.37 13.53
N LEU A 107 -4.11 5.62 12.80
CA LEU A 107 -4.13 5.57 11.34
C LEU A 107 -3.19 6.61 10.73
N ALA A 108 -3.15 7.83 11.27
CA ALA A 108 -2.23 8.88 10.82
C ALA A 108 -0.76 8.48 11.05
N ILE A 109 -0.43 7.90 12.20
CA ILE A 109 0.93 7.41 12.51
C ILE A 109 1.31 6.27 11.55
N ALA A 110 0.41 5.29 11.37
CA ALA A 110 0.64 4.19 10.44
C ALA A 110 0.87 4.69 9.01
N TYR A 111 0.11 5.70 8.58
CA TYR A 111 0.30 6.34 7.28
C TYR A 111 1.65 7.05 7.17
N ALA A 112 2.08 7.78 8.19
CA ALA A 112 3.39 8.44 8.20
C ALA A 112 4.54 7.42 8.06
N VAL A 113 4.49 6.31 8.80
CA VAL A 113 5.46 5.21 8.70
C VAL A 113 5.43 4.61 7.29
N SER A 114 4.23 4.37 6.75
CA SER A 114 4.07 3.85 5.39
C SER A 114 4.71 4.77 4.35
N VAL A 115 4.45 6.08 4.40
CA VAL A 115 5.00 7.06 3.46
C VAL A 115 6.53 7.12 3.54
N ALA A 116 7.10 7.22 4.75
CA ALA A 116 8.55 7.22 4.92
C ALA A 116 9.20 5.97 4.33
N TYR A 117 8.55 4.83 4.55
CA TYR A 117 9.00 3.55 4.01
C TYR A 117 8.93 3.49 2.47
N TYR A 118 7.86 4.02 1.88
CA TYR A 118 7.71 4.13 0.42
C TYR A 118 8.79 5.01 -0.21
N LEU A 119 9.08 6.16 0.40
CA LEU A 119 10.14 7.06 -0.07
C LEU A 119 11.52 6.40 0.00
N LYS A 120 11.81 5.68 1.09
CA LYS A 120 13.05 4.92 1.23
C LYS A 120 13.22 3.88 0.14
N LEU A 121 12.17 3.09 -0.12
CA LEU A 121 12.21 2.07 -1.16
C LEU A 121 12.41 2.70 -2.54
N LEU A 122 11.72 3.80 -2.84
CA LEU A 122 11.91 4.52 -4.09
C LEU A 122 13.35 5.00 -4.25
N ALA A 123 13.94 5.56 -3.19
CA ALA A 123 15.34 5.97 -3.18
C ALA A 123 16.27 4.79 -3.44
N GLU A 124 16.11 3.67 -2.72
CA GLU A 124 16.92 2.47 -2.91
C GLU A 124 16.83 1.92 -4.35
N PHE A 125 15.64 1.85 -4.94
CA PHE A 125 15.49 1.38 -6.33
C PHE A 125 16.08 2.36 -7.35
N THR A 126 15.98 3.66 -7.10
CA THR A 126 16.55 4.69 -7.98
C THR A 126 18.07 4.73 -7.91
N LEU A 127 18.67 4.35 -6.77
CA LEU A 127 20.12 4.27 -6.59
C LEU A 127 20.74 3.02 -7.22
N LYS A 128 20.02 1.90 -7.33
CA LYS A 128 20.53 0.64 -7.93
C LYS A 128 21.27 0.78 -9.27
N PRO A 129 20.80 1.59 -10.25
CA PRO A 129 21.51 1.77 -11.53
C PRO A 129 22.72 2.73 -11.44
N LEU A 130 22.90 3.46 -10.33
CA LEU A 130 24.03 4.38 -10.16
C LEU A 130 25.28 3.63 -9.67
N PRO A 131 26.48 4.12 -10.00
CA PRO A 131 27.75 3.53 -9.56
C PRO A 131 28.09 3.92 -8.11
N VAL A 132 27.13 3.75 -7.19
CA VAL A 132 27.34 3.96 -5.75
C VAL A 132 27.71 2.61 -5.13
N PRO A 133 28.71 2.51 -4.25
CA PRO A 133 29.07 1.24 -3.65
C PRO A 133 27.92 0.71 -2.78
N ALA A 134 27.70 -0.61 -2.81
CA ALA A 134 26.52 -1.25 -2.22
C ALA A 134 26.34 -0.97 -0.72
N GLU A 135 27.44 -0.78 0.00
CA GLU A 135 27.50 -0.43 1.43
C GLU A 135 26.97 0.98 1.73
N TRP A 136 27.05 1.91 0.77
CA TRP A 136 26.60 3.30 0.94
C TRP A 136 25.15 3.52 0.51
N HIS A 137 24.53 2.59 -0.22
CA HIS A 137 23.15 2.74 -0.70
C HIS A 137 22.15 3.00 0.43
N GLY A 138 22.26 2.29 1.56
CA GLY A 138 21.35 2.49 2.69
C GLY A 138 21.52 3.85 3.37
N LEU A 139 22.76 4.32 3.50
CA LEU A 139 23.07 5.61 4.10
C LEU A 139 22.62 6.77 3.20
N VAL A 140 22.90 6.67 1.89
CA VAL A 140 22.47 7.67 0.90
C VAL A 140 20.95 7.70 0.77
N ALA A 141 20.28 6.54 0.75
CA ALA A 141 18.82 6.48 0.71
C ALA A 141 18.18 7.13 1.95
N ASN A 142 18.73 6.90 3.15
CA ASN A 142 18.24 7.55 4.36
C ASN A 142 18.43 9.07 4.31
N ILE A 143 19.57 9.56 3.80
CA ILE A 143 19.83 11.01 3.65
C ILE A 143 18.90 11.65 2.62
N ILE A 144 18.56 10.97 1.53
CA ILE A 144 17.65 11.49 0.50
C ILE A 144 16.21 11.65 1.02
N VAL A 145 15.82 10.83 2.01
CA VAL A 145 14.44 10.70 2.49
C VAL A 145 14.19 11.41 3.83
N THR A 146 15.26 11.84 4.52
CA THR A 146 15.19 12.64 5.76
C THR A 146 15.31 14.12 5.44
#